data_AF-A0A0M3JR77-F1
#
_entry.id   AF-A0A0M3JR77-F1
#
_cell.length_a   1.000
_cell.length_b   1.000
_cell.length_c   1.000
_cell.angle_alpha   90.00
_cell.angle_beta   90.00
_cell.angle_gamma   90.00
#
_symmetry.space_group_name_H-M   'P 1'
#
loop_
_entity.id
_entity.type
_entity.pdbx_description
1 polymer ?
#
loop_
_entity_poly.entity_id
_entity_poly.type
_entity_poly.pdbx_seq_one_letter_code
_entity_poly.pdbx_strand_id
1 'polypeptide(L)'
;MYSIRGSRQIFQLKTIVGLVGDFSRDVCDENESDADLLHELRFKVRPFLINLDEEMSACERLIRLNIDNARISEERVAWLLKFNKYQLEMRRMLAELSSAVYDDLERVLTLRHRGCLGLCPKKETVDNLYQMKLGMDRAKKLIIRERTDN
;
A
#
# COMPACT_ATOMS: atom_id res chain seq x y z
N MET A 1 18.45 13.30 -1.26
CA MET A 1 18.21 12.01 -1.96
C MET A 1 17.18 11.13 -1.23
N TYR A 2 17.31 10.88 0.09
CA TYR A 2 16.34 10.05 0.85
C TYR A 2 14.93 10.65 0.97
N SER A 3 14.81 11.97 1.15
CA SER A 3 13.51 12.68 1.20
C SER A 3 12.67 12.49 -0.08
N ILE A 4 13.33 12.41 -1.25
CA ILE A 4 12.66 12.25 -2.55
C ILE A 4 12.15 10.81 -2.74
N ARG A 5 12.97 9.80 -2.40
CA ARG A 5 12.58 8.38 -2.51
C ARG A 5 11.48 8.01 -1.51
N GLY A 6 11.59 8.47 -0.27
CA GLY A 6 10.54 8.28 0.74
C GLY A 6 9.21 8.92 0.37
N SER A 7 9.24 10.15 -0.16
CA SER A 7 8.02 10.83 -0.62
C SER A 7 7.35 10.10 -1.80
N ARG A 8 8.14 9.50 -2.71
CA ARG A 8 7.64 8.74 -3.85
C ARG A 8 6.90 7.46 -3.41
N GLN A 9 7.47 6.69 -2.50
CA GLN A 9 6.87 5.44 -2.01
C GLN A 9 5.55 5.68 -1.26
N ILE A 10 5.49 6.74 -0.45
CA ILE A 10 4.25 7.14 0.22
C ILE A 10 3.16 7.49 -0.82
N PHE A 11 3.53 8.18 -1.89
CA PHE A 11 2.59 8.51 -2.96
C PHE A 11 2.11 7.27 -3.70
N GLN A 12 3.02 6.36 -4.07
CA GLN A 12 2.66 5.10 -4.74
C GLN A 12 1.77 4.22 -3.87
N LEU A 13 2.09 4.07 -2.57
CA LEU A 13 1.28 3.31 -1.62
C LEU A 13 -0.11 3.93 -1.47
N LYS A 14 -0.20 5.27 -1.43
CA LYS A 14 -1.49 5.96 -1.40
C LYS A 14 -2.30 5.69 -2.66
N THR A 15 -1.67 5.79 -3.82
CA THR A 15 -2.32 5.56 -5.11
C THR A 15 -2.88 4.14 -5.18
N ILE A 16 -2.11 3.13 -4.81
CA ILE A 16 -2.58 1.74 -4.90
C ILE A 16 -3.65 1.41 -3.86
N VAL A 17 -3.56 1.94 -2.64
CA VAL A 17 -4.65 1.81 -1.65
C VAL A 17 -5.94 2.46 -2.16
N GLY A 18 -5.83 3.62 -2.82
CA GLY A 18 -6.97 4.27 -3.47
C GLY A 18 -7.56 3.41 -4.58
N LEU A 19 -6.73 2.95 -5.52
CA LEU A 19 -7.15 2.10 -6.63
C LEU A 19 -7.82 0.81 -6.16
N VAL A 20 -7.22 0.09 -5.21
CA VAL A 20 -7.81 -1.15 -4.67
C VAL A 20 -9.09 -0.87 -3.87
N GLY A 21 -9.17 0.30 -3.20
CA GLY A 21 -10.38 0.73 -2.51
C GLY A 21 -11.53 1.09 -3.46
N ASP A 22 -11.23 1.68 -4.61
CA ASP A 22 -12.21 1.96 -5.66
C ASP A 22 -12.67 0.65 -6.29
N PHE A 23 -11.70 -0.19 -6.66
CA PHE A 23 -11.92 -1.53 -7.20
C PHE A 23 -12.78 -2.40 -6.27
N SER A 24 -12.52 -2.39 -4.96
CA SER A 24 -13.34 -3.13 -3.99
C SER A 24 -14.79 -2.65 -3.96
N ARG A 25 -15.07 -1.39 -4.27
CA ARG A 25 -16.46 -0.90 -4.40
C ARG A 25 -17.09 -1.42 -5.67
N ASP A 26 -16.37 -1.44 -6.78
CA ASP A 26 -16.87 -1.98 -8.05
C ASP A 26 -17.20 -3.48 -7.93
N VAL A 27 -16.39 -4.25 -7.18
CA VAL A 27 -16.71 -5.65 -6.84
C VAL A 27 -17.97 -5.78 -5.98
N CYS A 28 -18.17 -4.90 -5.00
CA CYS A 28 -19.33 -4.96 -4.10
C CYS A 28 -20.64 -4.54 -4.79
N ASP A 29 -20.56 -3.54 -5.67
CA ASP A 29 -21.73 -2.94 -6.32
C ASP A 29 -22.10 -3.67 -7.63
N GLU A 30 -21.30 -4.64 -8.07
CA GLU A 30 -21.47 -5.37 -9.35
C GLU A 30 -21.56 -4.43 -10.56
N ASN A 31 -20.88 -3.28 -10.48
CA ASN A 31 -20.93 -2.22 -11.49
C ASN A 31 -20.21 -2.59 -12.80
N GLU A 32 -19.30 -3.56 -12.74
CA GLU A 32 -18.47 -4.01 -13.85
C GLU A 32 -18.48 -5.53 -13.98
N SER A 33 -18.16 -6.03 -15.17
CA SER A 33 -18.02 -7.46 -15.43
C SER A 33 -16.93 -8.08 -14.54
N ASP A 34 -17.26 -9.18 -13.86
CA ASP A 34 -16.28 -9.92 -13.06
C ASP A 34 -15.03 -10.32 -13.88
N ALA A 35 -15.19 -10.56 -15.19
CA ALA A 35 -14.08 -10.90 -16.08
C ALA A 35 -13.12 -9.71 -16.29
N ASP A 36 -13.68 -8.51 -16.47
CA ASP A 36 -12.91 -7.28 -16.69
C ASP A 36 -12.20 -6.87 -15.39
N LEU A 37 -12.92 -6.92 -14.28
CA LEU A 37 -12.36 -6.70 -12.94
C LEU A 37 -11.21 -7.69 -12.67
N LEU A 38 -11.42 -8.99 -12.91
CA LEU A 38 -10.37 -10.00 -12.70
C LEU A 38 -9.15 -9.76 -13.58
N HIS A 39 -9.36 -9.30 -14.82
CA HIS A 39 -8.28 -8.90 -15.72
C HIS A 39 -7.51 -7.69 -15.17
N GLU A 40 -8.20 -6.63 -14.74
CA GLU A 40 -7.57 -5.45 -14.13
C GLU A 40 -6.75 -5.81 -12.89
N LEU A 41 -7.31 -6.63 -12.00
CA LEU A 41 -6.65 -7.06 -10.77
C LEU A 41 -5.35 -7.83 -11.08
N ARG A 42 -5.35 -8.69 -12.09
CA ARG A 42 -4.20 -9.52 -12.46
C ARG A 42 -3.14 -8.78 -13.27
N PHE A 43 -3.54 -7.91 -14.18
CA PHE A 43 -2.64 -7.30 -15.16
C PHE A 43 -2.28 -5.85 -14.87
N LYS A 44 -3.00 -5.17 -13.96
CA LYS A 44 -2.68 -3.80 -13.52
C LYS A 44 -2.30 -3.75 -12.05
N VAL A 45 -3.14 -4.28 -11.17
CA VAL A 45 -2.95 -4.17 -9.71
C VAL A 45 -1.78 -5.05 -9.24
N ARG A 46 -1.74 -6.33 -9.63
CA ARG A 46 -0.68 -7.26 -9.22
C ARG A 46 0.73 -6.79 -9.62
N PRO A 47 0.99 -6.39 -10.88
CA PRO A 47 2.32 -5.91 -11.26
C PRO A 47 2.71 -4.64 -10.51
N PHE A 48 1.76 -3.75 -10.23
CA PHE A 48 2.01 -2.56 -9.43
C PHE A 48 2.45 -2.91 -8.00
N LEU A 49 1.73 -3.84 -7.34
CA LEU A 49 2.07 -4.31 -6.00
C LEU A 49 3.46 -4.94 -5.94
N ILE A 50 3.81 -5.78 -6.92
CA ILE A 50 5.13 -6.41 -7.02
C ILE A 50 6.22 -5.35 -7.18
N ASN A 51 6.06 -4.41 -8.12
CA ASN A 51 7.06 -3.37 -8.33
C ASN A 51 7.23 -2.48 -7.10
N LEU A 52 6.15 -2.16 -6.39
CA LEU A 52 6.22 -1.39 -5.15
C LEU A 52 6.93 -2.16 -4.03
N ASP A 53 6.72 -3.48 -3.93
CA ASP A 53 7.41 -4.36 -2.96
C ASP A 53 8.91 -4.40 -3.21
N GLU A 54 9.33 -4.50 -4.47
CA GLU A 54 10.73 -4.44 -4.88
C GLU A 54 11.36 -3.07 -4.55
N GLU A 55 10.68 -1.97 -4.89
CA GLU A 55 11.13 -0.61 -4.60
C GLU A 55 11.27 -0.36 -3.09
N MET A 56 10.32 -0.82 -2.27
CA MET A 56 10.38 -0.70 -0.82
C MET A 56 11.48 -1.57 -0.20
N SER A 57 11.60 -2.83 -0.64
CA SER A 57 12.66 -3.74 -0.21
C SER A 57 14.05 -3.19 -0.52
N ALA A 58 14.24 -2.55 -1.67
CA ALA A 58 15.49 -1.87 -2.01
C ALA A 58 15.77 -0.69 -1.08
N CYS A 59 14.75 0.07 -0.69
CA CYS A 59 14.89 1.19 0.23
C CYS A 59 15.23 0.73 1.65
N GLU A 60 14.60 -0.32 2.15
CA GLU A 60 14.92 -0.93 3.45
C GLU A 60 16.39 -1.34 3.54
N ARG A 61 16.92 -2.00 2.50
CA ARG A 61 18.34 -2.39 2.46
C ARG A 61 19.25 -1.17 2.60
N LEU A 62 18.92 -0.07 1.92
CA LEU A 62 19.68 1.17 2.02
C LEU A 62 19.58 1.78 3.43
N ILE A 63 18.40 1.80 4.02
CA ILE A 63 18.19 2.36 5.37
C ILE A 63 18.99 1.56 6.40
N ARG A 64 18.90 0.22 6.35
CA ARG A 64 19.66 -0.69 7.21
C ARG A 64 21.15 -0.39 7.12
N LEU A 65 21.69 -0.37 5.90
CA LEU A 65 23.10 -0.07 5.66
C LEU A 65 23.51 1.30 6.22
N ASN A 66 22.65 2.32 6.14
CA ASN A 66 22.96 3.62 6.71
C ASN A 66 22.87 3.63 8.24
N ILE A 67 21.93 2.91 8.85
CA ILE A 67 21.82 2.79 10.30
C ILE A 67 23.07 2.11 10.86
N ASP A 68 23.48 0.99 10.25
CA ASP A 68 24.60 0.17 10.72
C ASP A 68 25.94 0.94 10.64
N ASN A 69 26.06 1.91 9.73
CA ASN A 69 27.25 2.71 9.53
C ASN A 69 27.22 4.08 10.24
N ALA A 70 26.12 4.45 10.89
CA ALA A 70 26.00 5.77 11.48
C ALA A 70 26.51 5.84 12.93
N ARG A 71 27.10 6.98 13.30
CA ARG A 71 27.48 7.26 14.69
C ARG A 71 26.29 7.82 15.46
N ILE A 72 26.00 7.25 16.62
CA ILE A 72 24.82 7.56 17.46
C ILE A 72 24.70 9.05 17.81
N SER A 73 25.80 9.79 17.83
CA SER A 73 25.84 11.22 18.15
C SER A 73 25.39 12.16 17.02
N GLU A 74 25.11 11.66 15.82
CA GLU A 74 24.73 12.49 14.68
C GLU A 74 23.21 12.74 14.63
N GLU A 75 22.78 14.00 14.54
CA GLU A 75 21.37 14.39 14.37
C GLU A 75 20.70 13.71 13.14
N ARG A 76 21.50 13.37 12.13
CA ARG A 76 21.09 12.62 10.95
C ARG A 76 20.58 11.20 11.27
N VAL A 77 21.02 10.61 12.38
CA VAL A 77 20.54 9.30 12.88
C VAL A 77 19.12 9.40 13.41
N ALA A 78 18.77 10.46 14.14
CA ALA A 78 17.41 10.64 14.64
C ALA A 78 16.39 10.70 13.49
N TRP A 79 16.71 11.44 12.43
CA TRP A 79 15.89 11.48 11.22
C TRP A 79 15.80 10.12 10.52
N LEU A 80 16.93 9.41 10.39
CA LEU A 80 16.99 8.10 9.74
C LEU A 80 16.16 7.05 10.49
N LEU A 81 16.18 7.07 11.83
CA LEU A 81 15.36 6.21 12.67
C LEU A 81 13.86 6.52 12.53
N LYS A 82 13.48 7.80 12.50
CA LYS A 82 12.09 8.23 12.22
C LYS A 82 11.65 7.74 10.84
N PHE A 83 12.50 7.89 9.82
CA PHE A 83 12.23 7.40 8.46
C PHE A 83 12.11 5.87 8.40
N ASN A 84 12.97 5.14 9.10
CA ASN A 84 12.89 3.68 9.20
C ASN A 84 11.55 3.22 9.79
N LYS A 85 11.07 3.89 10.85
CA LYS A 85 9.75 3.60 11.45
C LYS A 85 8.62 3.78 10.43
N TYR A 86 8.65 4.85 9.63
CA TYR A 86 7.66 5.03 8.57
C TYR A 86 7.72 3.95 7.50
N GLN A 87 8.92 3.50 7.13
CA GLN A 87 9.09 2.43 6.15
C GLN A 87 8.54 1.09 6.64
N LEU A 88 8.74 0.75 7.91
CA LEU A 88 8.16 -0.45 8.50
C LEU A 88 6.63 -0.44 8.45
N GLU A 89 5.99 0.69 8.78
CA GLU A 89 4.54 0.82 8.67
C GLU A 89 4.04 0.73 7.22
N MET A 90 4.75 1.36 6.28
CA MET A 90 4.43 1.23 4.85
C MET A 90 4.54 -0.21 4.35
N ARG A 91 5.54 -0.96 4.82
CA ARG A 91 5.69 -2.37 4.47
C ARG A 91 4.59 -3.24 5.04
N ARG A 92 4.20 -3.00 6.28
CA ARG A 92 3.06 -3.67 6.89
C ARG A 92 1.80 -3.46 6.06
N MET A 93 1.52 -2.21 5.66
CA MET A 93 0.37 -1.90 4.80
C MET A 93 0.47 -2.59 3.44
N LEU A 94 1.63 -2.56 2.80
CA LEU A 94 1.81 -3.22 1.50
C LEU A 94 1.60 -4.73 1.61
N ALA A 95 2.12 -5.38 2.65
CA ALA A 95 1.98 -6.81 2.88
C ALA A 95 0.52 -7.21 3.10
N GLU A 96 -0.24 -6.42 3.86
CA GLU A 96 -1.65 -6.66 4.10
C GLU A 96 -2.49 -6.44 2.82
N LEU A 97 -2.13 -5.41 2.04
CA LEU A 97 -2.76 -5.14 0.75
C LEU A 97 -2.49 -6.24 -0.28
N SER A 98 -1.25 -6.74 -0.36
CA SER A 98 -0.81 -7.73 -1.35
C SER A 98 -1.15 -9.18 -1.00
N SER A 99 -1.59 -9.43 0.23
CA SER A 99 -2.04 -10.74 0.68
C SER A 99 -3.54 -10.73 0.97
N ALA A 100 -3.95 -10.52 2.22
CA ALA A 100 -5.32 -10.63 2.70
C ALA A 100 -6.34 -9.91 1.80
N VAL A 101 -6.05 -8.67 1.40
CA VAL A 101 -6.97 -7.89 0.56
C VAL A 101 -6.97 -8.39 -0.88
N TYR A 102 -5.80 -8.47 -1.52
CA TYR A 102 -5.69 -8.90 -2.91
C TYR A 102 -6.25 -10.32 -3.12
N ASP A 103 -5.85 -11.27 -2.27
CA ASP A 103 -6.24 -12.67 -2.37
C ASP A 103 -7.75 -12.85 -2.21
N ASP A 104 -8.38 -12.09 -1.32
CA ASP A 104 -9.82 -12.17 -1.12
C ASP A 104 -10.61 -11.60 -2.31
N LEU A 105 -10.16 -10.46 -2.86
CA LEU A 105 -10.73 -9.89 -4.08
C LEU A 105 -10.56 -10.83 -5.28
N GLU A 106 -9.35 -11.37 -5.49
CA GLU A 106 -9.09 -12.30 -6.58
C GLU A 106 -9.94 -13.58 -6.44
N ARG A 107 -10.06 -14.11 -5.23
CA ARG A 107 -10.88 -15.28 -4.93
C ARG A 107 -12.34 -15.04 -5.26
N VAL A 108 -12.93 -13.93 -4.80
CA VAL A 108 -14.34 -13.59 -5.05
C VAL A 108 -14.59 -13.48 -6.54
N LEU A 109 -13.79 -12.68 -7.25
CA LEU A 109 -13.94 -12.48 -8.70
C LEU A 109 -13.72 -13.78 -9.49
N THR A 110 -12.74 -14.59 -9.12
CA THR A 110 -12.49 -15.88 -9.77
C THR A 110 -13.68 -16.83 -9.62
N LEU A 111 -14.30 -16.86 -8.44
CA LEU A 111 -15.46 -17.72 -8.19
C LEU A 111 -16.72 -17.20 -8.90
N ARG A 112 -16.98 -15.89 -8.87
CA ARG A 112 -18.10 -15.29 -9.59
C ARG A 112 -17.97 -15.47 -11.11
N HIS A 113 -16.77 -15.28 -11.65
CA HIS A 113 -16.47 -15.55 -13.07
C HIS A 113 -16.73 -17.01 -13.47
N ARG A 114 -16.62 -17.97 -12.54
CA ARG A 114 -16.97 -19.38 -12.74
C ARG A 114 -18.47 -19.69 -12.56
N GLY A 115 -19.29 -18.68 -12.26
CA GLY A 115 -20.74 -18.81 -12.06
C GLY A 115 -21.18 -18.97 -10.60
N CYS A 116 -20.30 -18.79 -9.62
CA CYS A 116 -20.69 -18.83 -8.20
C CYS A 116 -21.32 -17.48 -7.78
N LEU A 117 -22.64 -17.46 -7.60
CA LEU A 117 -23.41 -16.26 -7.26
C LEU A 117 -23.41 -15.95 -5.76
N GLY A 118 -23.66 -14.68 -5.40
CA GLY A 118 -23.86 -14.23 -4.02
C GLY A 118 -22.58 -14.18 -3.16
N LEU A 119 -21.41 -14.26 -3.78
CA LEU A 119 -20.13 -14.10 -3.09
C LEU A 119 -19.81 -12.62 -2.94
N CYS A 120 -19.30 -12.20 -1.79
CA CYS A 120 -18.78 -10.85 -1.57
C CYS A 120 -17.39 -10.91 -0.95
N PRO A 121 -16.59 -9.83 -1.09
CA PRO A 121 -15.40 -9.65 -0.27
C PRO A 121 -15.74 -9.76 1.22
N LYS A 122 -14.82 -10.30 2.01
CA LYS A 122 -14.96 -10.34 3.47
C LYS A 122 -15.10 -8.93 3.99
N LYS A 123 -15.92 -8.77 5.04
CA LYS A 123 -16.06 -7.49 5.74
C LYS A 123 -14.71 -6.95 6.20
N GLU A 124 -13.83 -7.83 6.69
CA GLU A 124 -12.46 -7.49 7.09
C GLU A 124 -11.66 -6.86 5.94
N THR A 125 -11.78 -7.37 4.72
CA THR A 125 -11.12 -6.80 3.52
C THR A 125 -11.55 -5.35 3.30
N VAL A 126 -12.85 -5.08 3.39
CA VAL A 126 -13.42 -3.74 3.20
C VAL A 126 -13.02 -2.79 4.34
N ASP A 127 -13.10 -3.27 5.58
CA ASP A 127 -12.71 -2.50 6.77
C ASP A 127 -11.21 -2.15 6.72
N ASN A 128 -10.34 -3.10 6.36
CA ASN A 128 -8.90 -2.88 6.24
C ASN A 128 -8.57 -1.84 5.16
N LEU A 129 -9.18 -1.94 3.98
CA LEU A 129 -9.02 -0.94 2.92
C LEU A 129 -9.44 0.46 3.37
N TYR A 130 -10.56 0.56 4.09
CA TYR A 130 -11.03 1.82 4.65
C TYR A 130 -10.05 2.39 5.68
N GLN A 131 -9.56 1.57 6.61
CA GLN A 131 -8.58 2.00 7.61
C GLN A 131 -7.25 2.42 6.98
N MET A 132 -6.75 1.68 5.98
CA MET A 132 -5.54 2.03 5.24
C MET A 132 -5.71 3.39 4.55
N LYS A 133 -6.84 3.64 3.88
CA LYS A 133 -7.13 4.93 3.23
C LYS A 133 -7.11 6.09 4.24
N LEU A 134 -7.80 5.93 5.38
CA LEU A 134 -7.79 6.92 6.46
C LEU A 134 -6.40 7.13 7.07
N GLY A 135 -5.62 6.06 7.22
CA GLY A 135 -4.23 6.12 7.69
C GLY A 135 -3.36 6.94 6.75
N MET A 136 -3.47 6.68 5.44
CA MET A 136 -2.70 7.39 4.40
C MET A 136 -3.09 8.86 4.29
N ASP A 137 -4.37 9.21 4.43
CA ASP A 137 -4.82 10.61 4.44
C ASP A 137 -4.33 11.38 5.67
N ARG A 138 -4.31 10.73 6.84
CA ARG A 138 -3.71 11.28 8.06
C ARG A 138 -2.20 11.50 7.89
N ALA A 139 -1.48 10.51 7.37
CA ALA A 139 -0.05 10.61 7.11
C ALA A 139 0.28 11.75 6.13
N LYS A 140 -0.49 11.89 5.05
CA LYS A 140 -0.33 12.99 4.08
C LYS A 140 -0.49 14.37 4.75
N LYS A 141 -1.51 14.54 5.61
CA LYS A 141 -1.73 15.80 6.34
C LYS A 141 -0.57 16.14 7.28
N LEU A 142 0.00 15.15 7.96
CA LEU A 142 1.15 15.35 8.84
C LEU A 142 2.41 15.77 8.07
N ILE A 143 2.69 15.13 6.93
CA ILE A 143 3.86 15.47 6.09
C ILE A 143 3.75 16.89 5.51
N ILE A 144 2.54 17.33 5.16
CA ILE A 144 2.32 18.70 4.67
C ILE A 144 2.59 19.73 5.79
N ARG A 145 2.16 19.43 7.03
CA ARG A 145 2.42 20.30 8.20
C ARG A 145 3.92 20.39 8.51
N GLU A 146 4.63 19.26 8.56
CA GLU A 146 6.08 19.26 8.81
C GLU A 146 6.91 19.99 7.72
N ARG A 147 6.35 20.20 6.51
CA ARG A 147 6.95 21.00 5.44
C ARG A 147 6.60 22.49 5.48
N THR A 148 5.56 22.89 6.22
CA THR A 148 5.14 24.30 6.34
C THR A 148 5.70 24.96 7.60
N ASP A 149 6.15 24.17 8.56
CA ASP A 149 6.81 24.62 9.79
C ASP A 149 8.36 24.69 9.68
N ASN A 150 8.92 24.49 8.48
CA ASN A 150 10.34 24.70 8.12
C ASN A 150 10.44 25.72 6.99
#